data_AF-A0A3P8UB99-F1
#
_entry.id   AF-A0A3P8UB99-F1
#
_cell.length_a   1.000
_cell.length_b   1.000
_cell.length_c   1.000
_cell.angle_alpha   90.00
_cell.angle_beta   90.00
_cell.angle_gamma   90.00
#
_symmetry.space_group_name_H-M   'P 1'
#
loop_
_entity.id
_entity.type
_entity.pdbx_description
1 polymer ?
#
loop_
_entity_poly.entity_id
_entity_poly.type
_entity_poly.pdbx_seq_one_letter_code
_entity_poly.pdbx_strand_id
1 'polypeptide(L)'
;LLLSFSLPEPFSWEEYLRETSSIAASPTCFKQCRVPPSNDFKAGMKLEARDPRNSNSVCIATVMGMMGTRLRLRLDGSDNTNDFWRLVDSSDIQPIGTCERNGDMLQPPLGERTQSFSKIFSFFCIYVKVFSV
;
A
#
# COMPACT_ATOMS: atom_id res chain seq x y z
N LEU A 1 26.42 22.80 -22.07
CA LEU A 1 26.99 21.73 -21.23
C LEU A 1 25.83 21.02 -20.53
N LEU A 2 25.24 20.04 -21.19
CA LEU A 2 24.25 19.16 -20.56
C LEU A 2 25.06 18.12 -19.80
N LEU A 3 25.13 18.27 -18.47
CA LEU A 3 25.62 17.20 -17.61
C LEU A 3 24.65 16.04 -17.77
N SER A 4 25.07 15.03 -18.52
CA SER A 4 24.46 13.70 -18.44
C SER A 4 24.60 13.25 -16.99
N PHE A 5 23.54 13.39 -16.22
CA PHE A 5 23.42 12.69 -14.95
C PHE A 5 23.42 11.19 -15.28
N SER A 6 24.60 10.57 -15.22
CA SER A 6 24.70 9.12 -15.22
C SER A 6 23.94 8.65 -13.99
N LEU A 7 22.85 7.90 -14.20
CA LEU A 7 22.22 7.19 -13.10
C LEU A 7 23.31 6.34 -12.42
N PRO A 8 23.34 6.27 -11.08
CA PRO A 8 24.27 5.38 -10.42
C PRO A 8 24.09 3.97 -10.97
N GLU A 9 25.20 3.31 -11.30
CA GLU A 9 25.18 1.94 -11.79
C GLU A 9 24.34 1.06 -10.84
N PRO A 10 23.51 0.15 -11.39
CA PRO A 10 22.67 -0.71 -10.56
C PRO A 10 23.54 -1.54 -9.63
N PHE A 11 23.06 -1.73 -8.39
CA PHE A 11 23.79 -2.53 -7.40
C PHE A 11 23.96 -3.98 -7.85
N SER A 12 25.21 -4.45 -7.92
CA SER A 12 25.55 -5.83 -8.26
C SER A 12 25.67 -6.69 -7.00
N TRP A 13 24.65 -7.53 -6.75
CA TRP A 13 24.69 -8.50 -5.65
C TRP A 13 25.81 -9.52 -5.81
N GLU A 14 26.12 -9.94 -7.05
CA GLU A 14 27.17 -10.91 -7.33
C GLU A 14 28.55 -10.37 -6.94
N GLU A 15 28.86 -9.14 -7.35
CA GLU A 15 30.11 -8.49 -7.00
C GLU A 15 30.22 -8.27 -5.49
N TYR A 16 29.18 -7.74 -4.86
CA TYR A 16 29.14 -7.50 -3.42
C TYR A 16 29.39 -8.77 -2.61
N LEU A 17 28.68 -9.86 -2.91
CA LEU A 17 28.82 -11.13 -2.18
C LEU A 17 30.21 -11.73 -2.34
N ARG A 18 30.81 -11.59 -3.55
CA ARG A 18 32.19 -12.01 -3.82
C ARG A 18 33.19 -11.19 -3.00
N GLU A 19 33.06 -9.87 -3.00
CA GLU A 19 33.98 -8.96 -2.27
C GLU A 19 33.90 -9.15 -0.76
N THR A 20 32.70 -9.34 -0.21
CA THR A 20 32.50 -9.52 1.23
C THR A 20 32.60 -10.98 1.68
N SER A 21 32.92 -11.91 0.79
CA SER A 21 32.94 -13.36 1.07
C SER A 21 31.66 -13.83 1.79
N SER A 22 30.52 -13.30 1.37
CA SER A 22 29.23 -13.51 2.02
C SER A 22 28.31 -14.39 1.19
N ILE A 23 27.28 -14.94 1.82
CA ILE A 23 26.28 -15.79 1.16
C ILE A 23 24.91 -15.13 1.35
N ALA A 24 24.15 -15.02 0.25
CA ALA A 24 22.77 -14.53 0.31
C ALA A 24 21.89 -15.51 1.09
N ALA A 25 20.93 -14.97 1.86
CA ALA A 25 19.91 -15.80 2.48
C ALA A 25 19.10 -16.54 1.40
N SER A 26 18.80 -17.82 1.64
CA SER A 26 17.98 -18.63 0.73
C SER A 26 16.61 -17.97 0.51
N PRO A 27 16.03 -17.99 -0.71
CA PRO A 27 14.66 -17.53 -0.95
C PRO A 27 13.62 -18.20 -0.04
N THR A 28 13.89 -19.42 0.43
CA THR A 28 13.01 -20.15 1.35
C THR A 28 12.93 -19.52 2.75
N CYS A 29 13.84 -18.61 3.09
CA CYS A 29 13.82 -17.86 4.34
C CYS A 29 12.77 -16.73 4.34
N PHE A 30 12.18 -16.42 3.19
CA PHE A 30 11.26 -15.28 3.02
C PHE A 30 9.85 -15.77 2.69
N LYS A 31 8.83 -15.18 3.33
CA LYS A 31 7.43 -15.37 2.96
C LYS A 31 7.09 -14.47 1.77
N GLN A 32 7.69 -14.75 0.62
CA GLN A 32 7.52 -14.00 -0.63
C GLN A 32 7.36 -14.97 -1.80
N CYS A 33 6.55 -14.60 -2.79
CA CYS A 33 6.46 -15.37 -4.03
C CYS A 33 7.82 -15.36 -4.76
N ARG A 34 8.22 -16.51 -5.31
CA ARG A 34 9.46 -16.61 -6.11
C ARG A 34 9.42 -15.73 -7.35
N VAL A 35 8.24 -15.62 -7.96
CA VAL A 35 7.97 -14.69 -9.05
C VAL A 35 7.24 -13.49 -8.43
N PRO A 36 7.81 -12.27 -8.50
CA PRO A 36 7.14 -11.08 -7.99
C PRO A 36 5.78 -10.88 -8.67
N PRO A 37 4.71 -10.53 -7.93
CA PRO A 37 3.40 -10.28 -8.51
C PRO A 37 3.41 -9.06 -9.45
N SER A 38 2.50 -9.05 -10.44
CA SER A 38 2.25 -7.85 -11.24
C SER A 38 1.65 -6.74 -10.37
N ASN A 39 1.95 -5.50 -10.72
CA ASN A 39 1.36 -4.33 -10.06
C ASN A 39 0.56 -3.52 -11.07
N ASP A 40 -0.75 -3.75 -11.07
CA ASP A 40 -1.70 -3.15 -12.01
C ASP A 40 -2.46 -1.94 -11.40
N PHE A 41 -2.06 -1.50 -10.20
CA PHE A 41 -2.62 -0.31 -9.56
C PHE A 41 -2.22 0.97 -10.29
N LYS A 42 -3.01 2.03 -10.10
CA LYS A 42 -2.74 3.38 -10.59
C LYS A 42 -2.85 4.38 -9.44
N ALA A 43 -2.05 5.43 -9.50
CA ALA A 43 -2.19 6.55 -8.57
C ALA A 43 -3.63 7.10 -8.59
N GLY A 44 -4.18 7.37 -7.42
CA GLY A 44 -5.56 7.79 -7.21
C GLY A 44 -6.57 6.65 -7.03
N MET A 45 -6.22 5.39 -7.31
CA MET A 45 -7.07 4.25 -6.96
C MET A 45 -7.24 4.15 -5.45
N LYS A 46 -8.40 3.63 -5.02
CA LYS A 46 -8.75 3.48 -3.61
C LYS A 46 -8.96 2.02 -3.24
N LEU A 47 -8.58 1.69 -2.02
CA LEU A 47 -8.66 0.34 -1.46
C LEU A 47 -8.92 0.43 0.05
N GLU A 48 -9.21 -0.71 0.68
CA GLU A 48 -9.27 -0.84 2.13
C GLU A 48 -7.90 -1.27 2.65
N ALA A 49 -7.39 -0.61 3.69
CA ALA A 49 -6.10 -0.92 4.29
C ALA A 49 -6.16 -0.87 5.82
N ARG A 50 -5.40 -1.77 6.47
CA ARG A 50 -5.20 -1.74 7.92
C ARG A 50 -4.37 -0.50 8.33
N ASP A 51 -4.83 0.29 9.31
CA ASP A 51 -4.10 1.47 9.80
C ASP A 51 -2.78 1.01 10.50
N PRO A 52 -1.59 1.43 10.03
CA PRO A 52 -0.33 1.08 10.67
C PRO A 52 -0.22 1.54 12.13
N ARG A 53 -0.99 2.56 12.54
CA ARG A 53 -1.02 3.12 13.90
C ARG A 53 -2.06 2.45 14.79
N ASN A 54 -3.01 1.74 14.20
CA ASN A 54 -3.99 0.91 14.91
C ASN A 54 -4.35 -0.32 14.06
N SER A 55 -3.69 -1.44 14.33
CA SER A 55 -3.81 -2.66 13.54
C SER A 55 -5.20 -3.31 13.59
N ASN A 56 -6.10 -2.88 14.48
CA ASN A 56 -7.48 -3.35 14.53
C ASN A 56 -8.44 -2.53 13.64
N SER A 57 -7.96 -1.41 13.08
CA SER A 57 -8.77 -0.54 12.23
C SER A 57 -8.47 -0.80 10.75
N VAL A 58 -9.50 -1.02 9.96
CA VAL A 58 -9.43 -0.99 8.49
C VAL A 58 -10.05 0.32 8.00
N CYS A 59 -9.30 1.07 7.20
CA CYS A 59 -9.66 2.39 6.70
C CYS A 59 -9.66 2.40 5.17
N ILE A 60 -10.28 3.41 4.56
CA ILE A 60 -10.06 3.70 3.14
C ILE A 60 -8.66 4.31 2.97
N ALA A 61 -7.94 3.83 1.96
CA ALA A 61 -6.66 4.39 1.56
C ALA A 61 -6.61 4.68 0.06
N THR A 62 -5.90 5.74 -0.30
CA THR A 62 -5.60 6.13 -1.68
C THR A 62 -4.18 5.73 -2.05
N VAL A 63 -4.01 5.18 -3.26
CA VAL A 63 -2.69 4.91 -3.87
C VAL A 63 -2.06 6.23 -4.28
N MET A 64 -1.04 6.67 -3.55
CA MET A 64 -0.29 7.90 -3.83
C MET A 64 0.80 7.68 -4.87
N GLY A 65 1.27 6.45 -5.05
CA GLY A 65 2.26 6.07 -6.04
C GLY A 65 2.65 4.59 -5.91
N MET A 66 3.48 4.11 -6.83
CA MET A 66 3.96 2.73 -6.84
C MET A 66 5.48 2.68 -7.08
N MET A 67 6.13 1.64 -6.55
CA MET A 67 7.53 1.34 -6.80
C MET A 67 7.72 -0.18 -6.84
N GLY A 68 7.95 -0.73 -8.04
CA GLY A 68 7.93 -2.18 -8.26
C GLY A 68 6.60 -2.79 -7.79
N THR A 69 6.67 -3.78 -6.90
CA THR A 69 5.50 -4.46 -6.31
C THR A 69 4.92 -3.76 -5.08
N ARG A 70 5.41 -2.56 -4.75
CA ARG A 70 4.97 -1.81 -3.55
C ARG A 70 4.06 -0.65 -3.94
N LEU A 71 3.05 -0.42 -3.10
CA LEU A 71 2.11 0.68 -3.14
C LEU A 71 2.44 1.65 -2.01
N ARG A 72 2.53 2.94 -2.32
CA ARG A 72 2.54 4.02 -1.33
C ARG A 72 1.10 4.43 -1.08
N LEU A 73 0.62 4.24 0.14
CA LEU A 73 -0.77 4.44 0.54
C LEU A 73 -0.87 5.60 1.52
N ARG A 74 -1.96 6.35 1.41
CA ARG A 74 -2.39 7.37 2.39
C ARG A 74 -3.79 7.03 2.85
N LEU A 75 -4.04 7.07 4.16
CA LEU A 75 -5.39 6.88 4.69
C LEU A 75 -6.24 8.12 4.36
N ASP A 76 -7.43 7.90 3.84
CA ASP A 76 -8.33 8.98 3.48
C ASP A 76 -8.76 9.74 4.75
N GLY A 77 -8.51 11.04 4.76
CA GLY A 77 -8.75 11.90 5.91
C GLY A 77 -7.56 12.04 6.86
N SER A 78 -6.45 11.32 6.67
CA SER A 78 -5.21 11.56 7.44
C SER A 78 -4.39 12.72 6.86
N ASP A 79 -3.36 13.13 7.60
CA ASP A 79 -2.31 14.02 7.10
C ASP A 79 -1.49 13.40 5.94
N ASN A 80 -0.60 14.22 5.36
CA ASN A 80 0.28 13.83 4.26
C ASN A 80 1.68 13.36 4.70
N THR A 81 1.92 13.22 6.01
CA THR A 81 3.22 12.85 6.57
C THR A 81 3.27 11.38 6.97
N ASN A 82 2.12 10.71 7.09
CA ASN A 82 1.99 9.31 7.51
C ASN A 82 1.68 8.34 6.35
N ASP A 83 2.20 8.61 5.15
CA ASP A 83 2.12 7.63 4.05
C ASP A 83 2.90 6.37 4.39
N PHE A 84 2.38 5.20 3.98
CA PHE A 84 3.01 3.91 4.27
C PHE A 84 3.08 3.03 3.03
N TRP A 85 4.00 2.06 3.05
CA TRP A 85 4.20 1.13 1.95
C TRP A 85 3.61 -0.24 2.26
N ARG A 86 2.94 -0.84 1.28
CA ARG A 86 2.50 -2.24 1.31
C ARG A 86 2.80 -2.92 -0.03
N LEU A 87 3.04 -4.23 0.01
CA LEU A 87 3.11 -5.03 -1.21
C LEU A 87 1.70 -5.23 -1.79
N VAL A 88 1.61 -5.40 -3.10
CA VAL A 88 0.33 -5.68 -3.80
C VAL A 88 -0.34 -6.99 -3.35
N ASP A 89 0.43 -7.93 -2.80
CA ASP A 89 -0.03 -9.21 -2.27
C ASP A 89 -0.13 -9.24 -0.73
N SER A 90 -0.05 -8.06 -0.09
CA SER A 90 -0.16 -7.95 1.36
C SER A 90 -1.58 -8.26 1.83
N SER A 91 -1.70 -9.05 2.89
CA SER A 91 -2.98 -9.29 3.58
C SER A 91 -3.53 -8.08 4.34
N ASP A 92 -2.77 -6.98 4.41
CA ASP A 92 -3.20 -5.74 5.05
C ASP A 92 -3.98 -4.82 4.11
N ILE A 93 -4.07 -5.16 2.83
CA ILE A 93 -4.82 -4.42 1.82
C ILE A 93 -5.87 -5.32 1.17
N GLN A 94 -7.02 -4.75 0.81
CA GLN A 94 -8.11 -5.49 0.20
C GLN A 94 -8.98 -4.58 -0.68
N PRO A 95 -9.72 -5.15 -1.65
CA PRO A 95 -10.66 -4.38 -2.44
C PRO A 95 -11.75 -3.75 -1.56
N ILE A 96 -12.28 -2.60 -2.00
CA ILE A 96 -13.40 -1.95 -1.32
C ILE A 96 -14.62 -2.89 -1.29
N GLY A 97 -15.33 -2.88 -0.16
CA GLY A 97 -16.46 -3.75 0.15
C GLY A 97 -16.08 -5.04 0.87
N THR A 98 -14.80 -5.28 1.17
CA THR A 98 -14.38 -6.51 1.84
C THR A 98 -14.75 -6.49 3.32
N CYS A 99 -14.55 -5.36 4.02
CA CYS A 99 -15.02 -5.21 5.41
C CYS A 99 -16.52 -5.49 5.53
N GLU A 100 -17.34 -4.85 4.68
CA GLU A 100 -18.79 -5.04 4.70
C GLU A 100 -19.19 -6.51 4.48
N ARG A 101 -18.59 -7.18 3.49
CA ARG A 101 -18.86 -8.61 3.24
C ARG A 101 -18.50 -9.51 4.42
N ASN A 102 -17.52 -9.13 5.22
CA ASN A 102 -17.09 -9.89 6.40
C ASN A 102 -17.93 -9.54 7.65
N GLY A 103 -18.87 -8.61 7.56
CA GLY A 103 -19.65 -8.11 8.71
C GLY A 103 -18.90 -7.08 9.56
N ASP A 104 -17.75 -6.59 9.08
CA ASP A 104 -16.95 -5.55 9.72
C ASP A 104 -17.33 -4.16 9.23
N MET A 105 -16.94 -3.14 9.99
CA MET A 105 -17.18 -1.74 9.65
C MET A 105 -15.86 -1.01 9.46
N LEU A 106 -15.76 -0.24 8.37
CA LEU A 106 -14.64 0.67 8.16
C LEU A 106 -14.51 1.64 9.33
N GLN A 107 -13.27 1.88 9.73
CA GLN A 107 -12.92 2.76 10.83
C GLN A 107 -12.31 4.05 10.29
N PRO A 108 -12.43 5.15 11.05
CA PRO A 108 -11.64 6.34 10.79
C PRO A 108 -10.14 6.07 11.01
N PRO A 109 -9.22 6.65 10.21
CA PRO A 109 -7.82 6.73 10.58
C PRO A 109 -7.64 7.36 11.97
N LEU A 110 -6.65 6.85 12.70
CA LEU A 110 -6.28 7.38 14.01
C LEU A 110 -5.91 8.87 13.93
N GLY A 111 -6.45 9.70 14.83
CA GLY A 111 -6.16 11.14 14.93
C GLY A 111 -7.23 12.08 14.37
N GLU A 112 -8.27 11.56 13.72
CA GLU A 112 -9.32 12.39 13.12
C GLU A 112 -10.60 12.51 13.97
N ARG A 113 -11.20 13.72 13.97
CA ARG A 113 -12.45 14.01 14.71
C ARG A 113 -13.67 13.48 13.94
N THR A 114 -14.53 12.77 14.66
CA THR A 114 -15.75 12.05 14.22
C THR A 114 -16.77 12.82 13.36
N GLN A 115 -16.67 14.15 13.22
CA GLN A 115 -17.63 14.95 12.43
C GLN A 115 -17.43 14.88 10.91
N SER A 116 -16.24 14.51 10.42
CA SER A 116 -15.97 14.37 8.97
C SER A 116 -16.28 12.96 8.45
N PHE A 117 -16.33 11.95 9.34
CA PHE A 117 -16.57 10.56 8.96
C PHE A 117 -17.99 10.28 8.55
N SER A 118 -18.98 10.89 9.19
CA SER A 118 -20.39 10.70 8.83
C SER A 118 -20.70 11.17 7.40
N LYS A 119 -19.96 12.16 6.88
CA LYS A 119 -20.07 12.60 5.47
C LYS A 119 -19.35 11.66 4.51
N ILE A 120 -18.16 11.18 4.86
CA ILE A 120 -17.39 10.23 4.05
C ILE A 120 -18.08 8.87 4.00
N PHE A 121 -18.55 8.32 5.12
CA PHE A 121 -19.27 7.05 5.17
C PHE A 121 -20.55 7.08 4.33
N SER A 122 -21.32 8.17 4.41
CA SER A 122 -22.55 8.31 3.64
C SER A 122 -22.25 8.48 2.14
N PHE A 123 -21.25 9.28 1.76
CA PHE A 123 -20.88 9.41 0.34
C PHE A 123 -20.21 8.17 -0.23
N PHE A 124 -19.36 7.45 0.52
CA PHE A 124 -18.65 6.28 0.02
C PHE A 124 -19.55 5.05 -0.11
N CYS A 125 -20.43 4.77 0.88
CA CYS A 125 -21.45 3.72 0.72
C CYS A 125 -22.40 4.00 -0.45
N ILE A 126 -22.65 5.28 -0.77
CA ILE A 126 -23.46 5.65 -1.94
C ILE A 126 -22.66 5.52 -3.25
N TYR A 127 -21.41 6.02 -3.31
CA TYR A 127 -20.60 6.01 -4.54
C TYR A 127 -20.08 4.62 -4.93
N VAL A 128 -19.74 3.76 -3.97
CA VAL A 128 -19.33 2.37 -4.26
C VAL A 128 -20.50 1.56 -4.86
N LYS A 129 -21.74 1.94 -4.53
CA LYS A 129 -22.96 1.38 -5.12
C LYS A 129 -23.18 1.80 -6.59
N VAL A 130 -22.55 2.90 -7.03
CA VAL A 130 -22.71 3.46 -8.39
C VAL A 130 -21.69 2.90 -9.38
N PHE A 131 -20.52 2.42 -8.93
CA PHE A 131 -19.46 1.90 -9.82
C PHE A 131 -19.32 0.37 -9.85
N SER A 132 -20.23 -0.37 -9.19
CA SER A 132 -20.28 -1.84 -9.23
C SER A 132 -21.50 -2.39 -10.00
N VAL A 133 -21.97 -1.70 -11.06
CA VAL A 133 -22.91 -2.26 -12.04
C VAL A 133 -22.23 -2.39 -13.39
#